data_AF-A0AAE1K0H9-F1
#
_entry.id   AF-A0AAE1K0H9-F1
#
_cell.length_a   1.000
_cell.length_b   1.000
_cell.length_c   1.000
_cell.angle_alpha   90.00
_cell.angle_beta   90.00
_cell.angle_gamma   90.00
#
_symmetry.space_group_name_H-M   'P 1'
#
loop_
_entity.id
_entity.type
_entity.pdbx_description
1 polymer ?
#
loop_
_entity_poly.entity_id
_entity_poly.type
_entity_poly.pdbx_seq_one_letter_code
_entity_poly.pdbx_strand_id
1 'polypeptide(L)'
;MEVEVKLRPPESSSHQKLSDLLAPFHIKTLIQENIFFDGEKSQLTSNLAILRIRFYNLDTCVLSLKAKPLISDEISHIEEQEEPFDAAIGRTCVAEPWRLVGIESSEILKKVRDEYGINEEG
;
A
#
# COMPACT_ATOMS: atom_id res chain seq x y z
N MET A 1 4.27 -13.50 0.70
CA MET A 1 3.81 -13.66 -0.69
C MET A 1 2.31 -13.58 -0.68
N GLU A 2 1.73 -12.52 -1.24
CA GLU A 2 0.29 -12.35 -1.44
C GLU A 2 -0.08 -12.88 -2.83
N VAL A 3 -1.22 -13.60 -2.91
CA VAL A 3 -1.77 -14.10 -4.17
C VAL A 3 -3.26 -13.76 -4.21
N GLU A 4 -3.69 -13.07 -5.26
CA GLU A 4 -5.07 -12.59 -5.39
C GLU A 4 -5.57 -12.63 -6.84
N VAL A 5 -6.90 -12.82 -7.01
CA VAL A 5 -7.57 -12.73 -8.30
C VAL A 5 -8.01 -11.29 -8.54
N LYS A 6 -7.57 -10.68 -9.64
CA LYS A 6 -7.86 -9.30 -10.03
C LYS A 6 -8.69 -9.25 -11.30
N LEU A 7 -9.99 -8.98 -11.13
CA LEU A 7 -10.93 -8.79 -12.22
C LEU A 7 -11.30 -7.31 -12.34
N ARG A 8 -11.36 -6.80 -13.56
CA ARG A 8 -11.84 -5.44 -13.84
C ARG A 8 -13.32 -5.47 -14.25
N PRO A 9 -14.24 -4.90 -13.46
CA PRO A 9 -15.60 -4.63 -13.94
C PRO A 9 -15.54 -3.70 -15.17
N PRO A 10 -16.26 -4.01 -16.26
CA PRO A 10 -16.15 -3.24 -17.49
C PRO A 10 -16.74 -1.83 -17.37
N GLU A 11 -17.72 -1.64 -16.49
CA GLU A 11 -18.41 -0.36 -16.28
C GLU A 11 -19.06 -0.26 -14.88
N SER A 12 -19.54 0.94 -14.54
CA SER A 12 -20.19 1.21 -13.26
C SER A 12 -21.49 0.41 -13.06
N SER A 13 -22.26 0.15 -14.13
CA SER A 13 -23.48 -0.66 -14.03
C SER A 13 -23.17 -2.12 -13.64
N SER A 14 -22.04 -2.66 -14.12
CA SER A 14 -21.58 -3.99 -13.76
C SER A 14 -21.14 -4.07 -12.30
N HIS A 15 -20.47 -3.03 -11.79
CA HIS A 15 -20.17 -2.91 -10.36
C HIS A 15 -21.44 -2.91 -9.52
N GLN A 16 -22.46 -2.10 -9.88
CA GLN A 16 -23.72 -2.05 -9.13
C GLN A 16 -24.43 -3.41 -9.10
N LYS A 17 -24.55 -4.09 -10.26
CA LYS A 17 -25.16 -5.43 -10.35
C LYS A 17 -24.44 -6.44 -9.47
N LEU A 18 -23.10 -6.43 -9.47
CA LEU A 18 -22.30 -7.32 -8.63
C LEU A 18 -22.52 -7.02 -7.14
N SER A 19 -22.54 -5.74 -6.77
CA SER A 19 -22.82 -5.30 -5.40
C SER A 19 -24.20 -5.76 -4.93
N ASP A 20 -25.23 -5.63 -5.76
CA ASP A 20 -26.60 -6.05 -5.44
C ASP A 20 -26.69 -7.57 -5.26
N LEU A 21 -26.02 -8.34 -6.13
CA LEU A 21 -25.98 -9.80 -6.05
C LEU A 21 -25.24 -10.31 -4.81
N LEU A 22 -24.19 -9.61 -4.39
CA LEU A 22 -23.38 -9.97 -3.22
C LEU A 22 -23.92 -9.41 -1.90
N ALA A 23 -24.98 -8.59 -1.91
CA ALA A 23 -25.55 -7.97 -0.72
C ALA A 23 -25.87 -8.97 0.42
N PRO A 24 -26.40 -10.19 0.17
CA PRO A 24 -26.62 -11.18 1.23
C PRO A 24 -25.34 -11.70 1.91
N PHE A 25 -24.18 -11.49 1.29
CA PHE A 25 -22.86 -11.94 1.76
C PHE A 25 -22.00 -10.77 2.26
N HIS A 26 -22.59 -9.58 2.45
CA HIS A 26 -21.87 -8.40 2.91
C HIS A 26 -21.31 -8.60 4.32
N ILE A 27 -20.04 -8.26 4.51
CA ILE A 27 -19.36 -8.31 5.81
C ILE A 27 -19.12 -6.88 6.34
N LYS A 28 -18.53 -6.02 5.50
CA LYS A 28 -18.17 -4.64 5.85
C LYS A 28 -17.89 -3.80 4.60
N THR A 29 -18.00 -2.49 4.75
CA THR A 29 -17.52 -1.51 3.77
C THR A 29 -16.35 -0.76 4.38
N LEU A 30 -15.23 -0.65 3.65
CA LEU A 30 -14.02 0.03 4.11
C LEU A 30 -13.73 1.23 3.23
N ILE A 31 -13.65 2.42 3.82
CA ILE A 31 -13.14 3.62 3.15
C ILE A 31 -11.62 3.61 3.30
N GLN A 32 -10.91 3.62 2.18
CA GLN A 32 -9.46 3.55 2.15
C GLN A 32 -8.87 4.78 1.47
N GLU A 33 -7.89 5.38 2.12
CA GLU A 33 -7.02 6.40 1.53
C GLU A 33 -5.62 5.80 1.41
N ASN A 34 -5.10 5.73 0.18
CA ASN A 34 -3.80 5.13 -0.10
C ASN A 34 -2.84 6.24 -0.54
N ILE A 35 -1.78 6.48 0.24
CA ILE A 35 -0.72 7.43 -0.06
C ILE A 35 0.56 6.67 -0.35
N PHE A 36 1.24 7.03 -1.42
CA PHE A 36 2.42 6.34 -1.93
C PHE A 36 3.65 7.22 -1.82
N PHE A 37 4.79 6.59 -1.56
CA PHE A 37 6.07 7.25 -1.38
C PHE A 37 7.12 6.55 -2.25
N ASP A 38 8.08 7.33 -2.73
CA ASP A 38 9.28 6.87 -3.41
C ASP A 38 10.43 7.83 -3.03
N GLY A 39 11.67 7.43 -3.27
CA GLY A 39 12.81 8.34 -3.12
C GLY A 39 12.88 9.32 -4.28
N GLU A 40 13.63 10.42 -4.10
CA GLU A 40 13.79 11.48 -5.11
C GLU A 40 14.20 10.95 -6.50
N LYS A 41 14.95 9.85 -6.56
CA LYS A 41 15.45 9.22 -7.79
C LYS A 41 14.61 8.03 -8.24
N SER A 42 13.37 7.90 -7.75
CA SER A 42 12.48 6.77 -8.05
C SER A 42 13.09 5.41 -7.73
N GLN A 43 13.83 5.31 -6.62
CA GLN A 43 14.57 4.10 -6.24
C GLN A 43 13.65 2.89 -6.06
N LEU A 44 12.45 3.06 -5.48
CA LEU A 44 11.51 1.96 -5.28
C LEU A 44 10.91 1.53 -6.61
N THR A 45 10.34 2.47 -7.37
CA THR A 45 9.71 2.17 -8.66
C THR A 45 10.69 1.53 -9.64
N SER A 46 11.94 2.00 -9.68
CA SER A 46 12.99 1.42 -10.52
C SER A 46 13.35 -0.02 -10.15
N ASN A 47 13.06 -0.44 -8.92
CA ASN A 47 13.24 -1.80 -8.43
C ASN A 47 11.91 -2.58 -8.31
N LEU A 48 10.86 -2.11 -8.99
CA LEU A 48 9.52 -2.71 -8.94
C LEU A 48 8.99 -2.86 -7.51
N ALA A 49 9.25 -1.86 -6.68
CA ALA A 49 8.80 -1.78 -5.30
C ALA A 49 7.92 -0.54 -5.07
N ILE A 50 7.00 -0.65 -4.12
CA ILE A 50 6.05 0.40 -3.77
C ILE A 50 5.92 0.46 -2.25
N LEU A 51 6.22 1.63 -1.67
CA LEU A 51 5.93 1.95 -0.28
C LEU A 51 4.60 2.71 -0.20
N ARG A 52 3.71 2.25 0.68
CA ARG A 52 2.38 2.83 0.84
C ARG A 52 2.00 2.94 2.31
N ILE A 53 1.44 4.09 2.67
CA ILE A 53 0.63 4.26 3.88
C ILE A 53 -0.84 4.21 3.49
N ARG A 54 -1.60 3.34 4.14
CA ARG A 54 -3.03 3.20 3.95
C ARG A 54 -3.78 3.58 5.23
N PHE A 55 -4.73 4.50 5.12
CA PHE A 55 -5.68 4.81 6.19
C PHE A 55 -7.03 4.14 5.93
N TYR A 56 -7.59 3.51 6.95
CA TYR A 56 -8.95 2.96 6.96
C TYR A 56 -9.83 3.80 7.87
N ASN A 57 -10.96 4.29 7.33
CA ASN A 57 -11.97 5.05 8.09
C ASN A 57 -11.36 6.13 9.00
N LEU A 58 -10.27 6.77 8.54
CA LEU A 58 -9.44 7.80 9.21
C LEU A 58 -8.63 7.37 10.45
N ASP A 59 -9.00 6.29 11.13
CA ASP A 59 -8.46 5.98 12.47
C ASP A 59 -7.42 4.84 12.49
N THR A 60 -7.42 3.96 11.49
CA THR A 60 -6.47 2.84 11.42
C THR A 60 -5.49 3.09 10.28
N CYS A 61 -4.20 2.88 10.54
CA CYS A 61 -3.14 3.12 9.58
C CYS A 61 -2.26 1.87 9.42
N VAL A 62 -1.89 1.56 8.18
CA VAL A 62 -1.04 0.42 7.83
C VAL A 62 0.06 0.90 6.90
N LEU A 63 1.30 0.55 7.21
CA LEU A 63 2.44 0.72 6.31
C LEU A 63 2.66 -0.58 5.55
N SER A 64 2.86 -0.49 4.25
CA SER A 64 3.07 -1.66 3.39
C SER A 64 4.19 -1.42 2.40
N LEU A 65 5.06 -2.41 2.22
CA LEU A 65 6.01 -2.51 1.12
C LEU A 65 5.64 -3.71 0.25
N LYS A 66 5.33 -3.42 -1.01
CA LYS A 66 5.04 -4.41 -2.04
C LYS A 66 6.18 -4.42 -3.05
N ALA A 67 6.69 -5.59 -3.44
CA ALA A 67 7.82 -5.72 -4.37
C ALA A 67 7.61 -6.88 -5.36
N LYS A 68 8.30 -6.78 -6.51
CA LYS A 68 8.33 -7.81 -7.58
C LYS A 68 6.93 -8.28 -8.01
N PRO A 69 6.01 -7.36 -8.37
CA PRO A 69 4.69 -7.72 -8.84
C PRO A 69 4.77 -8.57 -10.13
N LEU A 70 3.97 -9.63 -10.17
CA LEU A 70 3.67 -10.37 -11.39
C LEU A 70 2.15 -10.49 -11.52
N ILE A 71 1.60 -10.09 -12.66
CA ILE A 71 0.18 -10.28 -12.98
C ILE A 71 0.08 -10.98 -14.33
N SER A 72 -0.56 -12.15 -14.33
CA SER A 72 -0.82 -12.95 -15.53
C SER A 72 -2.13 -13.71 -15.35
N ASP A 73 -2.95 -13.79 -16.40
CA ASP A 73 -4.23 -14.51 -16.39
C ASP A 73 -5.09 -14.14 -15.17
N GLU A 74 -5.24 -12.83 -14.94
CA GLU A 74 -6.01 -12.25 -13.83
C GLU A 74 -5.50 -12.62 -12.42
N ILE A 75 -4.39 -13.35 -12.30
CA ILE A 75 -3.78 -13.73 -11.02
C ILE A 75 -2.60 -12.82 -10.74
N SER A 76 -2.61 -12.19 -9.57
CA SER A 76 -1.55 -11.32 -9.07
C SER A 76 -0.73 -12.05 -8.01
N HIS A 77 0.59 -12.07 -8.18
CA HIS A 77 1.57 -12.52 -7.21
C HIS A 77 2.44 -11.33 -6.79
N ILE A 78 2.63 -11.12 -5.49
CA ILE A 78 3.46 -10.03 -4.99
C ILE A 78 4.14 -10.36 -3.67
N GLU A 79 5.40 -9.94 -3.51
CA GLU A 79 6.06 -9.94 -2.21
C GLU A 79 5.51 -8.75 -1.42
N GLU A 80 4.69 -9.02 -0.40
CA GLU A 80 4.15 -7.98 0.47
C GLU A 80 4.54 -8.21 1.92
N GLN A 81 4.92 -7.10 2.57
CA GLN A 81 5.00 -6.96 4.00
C GLN A 81 4.09 -5.79 4.40
N GLU A 82 3.23 -6.02 5.39
CA GLU A 82 2.42 -4.98 6.03
C GLU A 82 2.73 -4.96 7.54
N GLU A 83 2.71 -3.78 8.14
CA GLU A 83 2.77 -3.62 9.59
C GLU A 83 1.79 -2.52 10.06
N PRO A 84 1.24 -2.65 11.28
CA PRO A 84 0.48 -1.56 11.89
C PRO A 84 1.34 -0.30 11.99
N PHE A 85 0.75 0.84 11.69
CA PHE A 85 1.42 2.13 11.75
C PHE A 85 0.58 3.11 12.56
N ASP A 86 1.20 3.99 13.34
CA ASP A 86 0.46 5.00 14.08
C ASP A 86 -0.16 6.00 13.10
N ALA A 87 -1.47 6.25 13.24
CA ALA A 87 -2.19 7.10 12.30
C ALA A 87 -1.75 8.57 12.37
N ALA A 88 -1.42 9.09 13.57
CA ALA A 88 -0.95 10.46 13.72
C ALA A 88 0.45 10.62 13.09
N ILE A 89 1.36 9.68 13.35
CA ILE A 89 2.67 9.63 12.68
C ILE A 89 2.49 9.53 11.16
N GLY A 90 1.61 8.65 10.69
CA GLY A 90 1.27 8.52 9.27
C GLY A 90 0.85 9.84 8.65
N ARG A 91 -0.05 10.60 9.28
CA ARG A 91 -0.48 11.92 8.78
C ARG A 91 0.66 12.93 8.78
N THR A 92 1.49 12.94 9.81
CA THR A 92 2.69 13.77 9.86
C THR A 92 3.68 13.41 8.75
N CYS A 93 3.89 12.13 8.45
CA CYS A 93 4.72 11.68 7.33
C CYS A 93 4.11 12.03 5.95
N VAL A 94 2.79 12.03 5.81
CA VAL A 94 2.16 12.50 4.56
C VAL A 94 2.44 13.99 4.35
N ALA A 95 2.40 14.81 5.41
CA ALA A 95 2.72 16.23 5.32
C ALA A 95 4.22 16.49 5.14
N GLU A 96 5.07 15.67 5.76
CA GLU A 96 6.52 15.82 5.83
C GLU A 96 7.21 14.47 5.55
N PRO A 97 7.31 14.03 4.27
CA PRO A 97 7.75 12.67 3.89
C PRO A 97 9.12 12.25 4.40
N TRP A 98 10.05 13.19 4.54
CA TRP A 98 11.42 12.92 5.04
C TRP A 98 11.43 12.30 6.45
N ARG A 99 10.35 12.49 7.23
CA ARG A 99 10.23 11.90 8.57
C ARG A 99 10.16 10.37 8.55
N LEU A 100 9.80 9.75 7.43
CA LEU A 100 9.79 8.29 7.30
C LEU A 100 11.18 7.68 7.54
N VAL A 101 12.25 8.38 7.14
CA VAL A 101 13.62 7.87 7.30
C VAL A 101 13.98 7.70 8.77
N GLY A 102 13.52 8.60 9.65
CA GLY A 102 13.85 8.60 11.08
C GLY A 102 13.04 7.62 11.94
N ILE A 103 12.15 6.81 11.35
CA ILE A 103 11.36 5.82 12.10
C ILE A 103 12.14 4.52 12.17
N GLU A 104 12.92 4.37 13.23
CA GLU A 104 13.76 3.19 13.48
C GLU A 104 12.99 1.96 13.97
N SER A 105 11.78 2.14 14.49
CA SER A 105 10.95 1.04 15.00
C SER A 105 10.26 0.22 13.90
N SER A 106 10.35 0.68 12.64
CA SER A 106 9.69 0.04 11.49
C SER A 106 10.67 -0.85 10.75
N GLU A 107 10.35 -2.15 10.67
CA GLU A 107 11.16 -3.10 9.90
C GLU A 107 10.99 -2.86 8.39
N ILE A 108 9.81 -2.42 7.95
CA ILE A 108 9.59 -2.02 6.55
C ILE A 108 10.48 -0.83 6.18
N LEU A 109 10.51 0.23 6.98
CA LEU A 109 11.30 1.42 6.67
C LEU A 109 12.80 1.14 6.76
N LYS A 110 13.22 0.31 7.72
CA LYS A 110 14.59 -0.20 7.76
C LYS A 110 14.96 -0.94 6.47
N LYS A 111 14.11 -1.84 5.99
CA LYS A 111 14.31 -2.54 4.72
C LYS A 111 14.37 -1.58 3.53
N VAL A 112 13.53 -0.54 3.52
CA VAL A 112 13.57 0.51 2.48
C VAL A 112 14.94 1.21 2.45
N ARG A 113 15.48 1.58 3.62
CA ARG A 113 16.82 2.18 3.73
C ARG A 113 17.90 1.22 3.27
N ASP A 114 17.90 0.00 3.81
CA ASP A 114 18.97 -0.98 3.63
C ASP A 114 19.00 -1.57 2.19
N GLU A 115 17.85 -1.87 1.60
CA GLU A 115 17.77 -2.52 0.28
C GLU A 115 17.71 -1.53 -0.89
N TYR A 116 17.15 -0.33 -0.69
CA TYR A 116 16.91 0.64 -1.77
C TYR A 116 17.73 1.93 -1.62
N GLY A 117 18.48 2.10 -0.53
CA GLY A 117 19.41 3.21 -0.33
C GLY A 117 18.75 4.58 -0.21
N ILE A 118 17.54 4.64 0.36
CA ILE A 118 16.79 5.89 0.61
C ILE A 118 17.11 6.38 2.03
N ASN A 119 17.72 7.56 2.16
CA ASN A 119 18.28 8.10 3.41
C ASN A 119 17.79 9.54 3.62
N GLU A 120 18.26 10.25 4.66
CA GLU A 120 17.82 11.63 4.99
C GLU A 120 18.04 12.65 3.84
N GLU A 121 18.91 12.34 2.89
CA GLU A 121 19.21 13.16 1.72
C GLU A 121 18.32 12.87 0.49
N GLY A 122 17.33 11.96 0.56
CA GLY A 122 16.52 11.58 -0.60
C GLY A 122 15.18 10.91 -0.31
#